data_AF-A0A9D5SM90-F1
#
_entry.id   AF-A0A9D5SM90-F1
#
_cell.length_a   1.000
_cell.length_b   1.000
_cell.length_c   1.000
_cell.angle_alpha   90.00
_cell.angle_beta   90.00
_cell.angle_gamma   90.00
#
_symmetry.space_group_name_H-M   'P 1'
#
loop_
_entity.id
_entity.type
_entity.pdbx_description
1 polymer ?
#
loop_
_entity_poly.entity_id
_entity_poly.type
_entity_poly.pdbx_seq_one_letter_code
_entity_poly.pdbx_strand_id
1 'polypeptide(L)'
;MKIDWNRKYTTIAVYTVLTALAIMLLCALFINFGAVRSFFDTFNTIMSPVYIGLALAYIANPIMKMSEKRIFRFKVTSAKRMHLKRGLSIALSMIILLIIITILVLLIIPQVYLSLTDLGSKLGGYIRDTVAWLDSYLPDSIFNAADLTFENITSSIYEYFANSEFSEELSDLTAQLALLSDNLDVLISNSFNILKDYVPMVIGAVTGAANGVLNIALGIFFAIYILSSKEKLIAQAKKLIRAFASEKLYNSVLELANFSNKTFGGYLVGKILDSLIVGVVVFIACAICKIPY
;
A
#
# COMPACT_ATOMS: atom_id res chain seq x y z
N MET A 1 -27.09 -57.78 29.78
CA MET A 1 -25.67 -57.78 30.19
C MET A 1 -25.35 -56.44 30.84
N LYS A 2 -24.90 -56.42 32.10
CA LYS A 2 -24.35 -55.20 32.72
C LYS A 2 -22.92 -55.06 32.23
N ILE A 3 -22.59 -53.96 31.55
CA ILE A 3 -21.24 -53.71 31.07
C ILE A 3 -20.40 -53.30 32.28
N ASP A 4 -19.43 -54.13 32.67
CA ASP A 4 -18.46 -53.79 33.71
C ASP A 4 -17.36 -52.90 33.13
N TRP A 5 -17.55 -51.58 33.26
CA TRP A 5 -16.61 -50.56 32.77
C TRP A 5 -15.34 -50.54 33.62
N ASN A 6 -14.25 -51.10 33.07
CA ASN A 6 -12.93 -50.95 33.67
C ASN A 6 -12.34 -49.56 33.35
N ARG A 7 -12.30 -48.68 34.36
CA ARG A 7 -11.83 -47.28 34.24
C ARG A 7 -10.53 -47.12 33.47
N LYS A 8 -9.55 -48.03 33.64
CA LYS A 8 -8.23 -47.89 32.99
C LYS A 8 -8.32 -48.09 31.48
N TYR A 9 -8.99 -49.16 31.02
CA TYR A 9 -9.14 -49.46 29.59
C TYR A 9 -10.08 -48.47 28.91
N THR A 10 -11.08 -47.96 29.63
CA THR A 10 -12.04 -47.00 29.08
C THR A 10 -11.40 -45.62 28.89
N THR A 11 -10.49 -45.20 29.78
CA THR A 11 -9.70 -43.97 29.59
C THR A 11 -8.76 -44.08 28.39
N ILE A 12 -8.08 -45.22 28.21
CA ILE A 12 -7.21 -45.45 27.05
C ILE A 12 -8.03 -45.42 25.76
N ALA A 13 -9.16 -46.11 25.72
CA ALA A 13 -10.06 -46.11 24.57
C ALA A 13 -10.55 -44.69 24.22
N VAL A 14 -10.89 -43.86 25.22
CA VAL A 14 -11.30 -42.46 25.00
C VAL A 14 -10.16 -41.63 24.40
N TYR A 15 -8.92 -41.77 24.88
CA TYR A 15 -7.78 -41.07 24.28
C TYR A 15 -7.49 -41.53 22.85
N THR A 16 -7.59 -42.82 22.57
CA THR A 16 -7.41 -43.36 21.21
C THR A 16 -8.50 -42.85 20.26
N VAL A 17 -9.75 -42.77 20.72
CA VAL A 17 -10.85 -42.21 19.93
C VAL A 17 -10.66 -40.70 19.70
N LEU A 18 -10.29 -39.94 20.74
CA LEU A 18 -10.03 -38.50 20.60
C LEU A 18 -8.86 -38.22 19.64
N THR A 19 -7.80 -39.00 19.72
CA THR A 19 -6.64 -38.87 18.81
C THR A 19 -7.02 -39.27 17.39
N ALA A 20 -7.77 -40.34 17.18
CA ALA A 20 -8.27 -40.73 15.86
C ALA A 20 -9.21 -39.65 15.26
N LEU A 21 -10.11 -39.07 16.06
CA LEU A 21 -10.96 -37.96 15.64
C LEU A 21 -10.15 -36.71 15.28
N ALA A 22 -9.13 -36.38 16.09
CA ALA A 22 -8.24 -35.26 15.80
C ALA A 22 -7.46 -35.46 14.50
N ILE A 23 -6.93 -36.66 14.25
CA ILE A 23 -6.23 -37.02 13.01
C ILE A 23 -7.19 -36.94 11.81
N MET A 24 -8.40 -37.49 11.94
CA MET A 24 -9.41 -37.44 10.88
C MET A 24 -9.81 -36.00 10.54
N LEU A 25 -9.97 -35.14 11.55
CA LEU A 25 -10.26 -33.72 11.37
C LEU A 25 -9.08 -32.99 10.69
N LEU A 26 -7.84 -33.30 11.08
CA LEU A 26 -6.63 -32.77 10.44
C LEU A 26 -6.53 -33.18 8.97
N CYS A 27 -6.76 -34.45 8.65
CA CYS A 27 -6.80 -34.94 7.28
C CYS A 27 -7.91 -34.26 6.46
N ALA A 28 -9.11 -34.10 7.03
CA ALA A 28 -10.21 -33.41 6.37
C ALA A 28 -9.89 -31.92 6.08
N LEU A 29 -9.19 -31.22 6.98
CA LEU A 29 -8.71 -29.85 6.77
C LEU A 29 -7.65 -29.77 5.66
N PHE A 30 -6.73 -30.74 5.61
CA PHE A 30 -5.68 -30.79 4.58
C PHE A 30 -6.24 -31.10 3.19
N ILE A 31 -7.18 -32.04 3.09
CA ILE A 31 -7.82 -32.39 1.81
C ILE A 31 -8.67 -31.21 1.31
N ASN A 32 -9.31 -30.48 2.21
CA ASN A 32 -10.09 -29.28 1.88
C ASN A 32 -9.30 -27.98 2.11
N PHE A 33 -7.99 -27.98 1.85
CA PHE A 33 -7.15 -26.80 2.06
C PHE A 33 -7.68 -25.56 1.33
N GLY A 34 -8.26 -25.74 0.14
CA GLY A 34 -8.94 -24.67 -0.60
C GLY A 34 -10.12 -24.05 0.16
N ALA A 35 -10.96 -24.86 0.80
CA ALA A 35 -12.08 -24.37 1.61
C ALA A 35 -11.60 -23.68 2.90
N VAL A 36 -10.57 -24.22 3.55
CA VAL A 36 -9.95 -23.61 4.73
C VAL A 36 -9.35 -22.24 4.37
N ARG A 37 -8.61 -22.17 3.27
CA ARG A 37 -8.06 -20.92 2.76
C ARG A 37 -9.16 -19.92 2.41
N SER A 38 -10.20 -20.34 1.70
CA SER A 38 -11.34 -19.48 1.38
C SER A 38 -12.06 -18.94 2.62
N PHE A 39 -12.15 -19.74 3.69
CA PHE A 39 -12.67 -19.30 4.97
C PHE A 39 -11.77 -18.20 5.58
N PHE A 40 -10.46 -18.41 5.62
CA PHE A 40 -9.51 -17.41 6.12
C PHE A 40 -9.51 -16.13 5.26
N ASP A 41 -9.60 -16.25 3.94
CA ASP A 41 -9.67 -15.11 3.03
C ASP A 41 -10.95 -14.29 3.28
N THR A 42 -12.10 -14.96 3.36
CA THR A 42 -13.39 -14.31 3.67
C THR A 42 -13.35 -13.64 5.04
N PHE A 43 -12.82 -14.33 6.05
CA PHE A 43 -12.67 -13.79 7.39
C PHE A 43 -11.77 -12.55 7.39
N ASN A 44 -10.64 -12.59 6.68
CA ASN A 44 -9.72 -11.47 6.55
C ASN A 44 -10.36 -10.26 5.83
N THR A 45 -11.15 -10.49 4.78
CA THR A 45 -11.90 -9.44 4.09
C THR A 45 -12.92 -8.77 5.02
N ILE A 46 -13.65 -9.56 5.82
CA ILE A 46 -14.65 -9.04 6.77
C ILE A 46 -13.98 -8.28 7.93
N MET A 47 -12.80 -8.72 8.37
CA MET A 47 -12.04 -8.06 9.46
C MET A 47 -11.20 -6.86 9.00
N SER A 48 -10.96 -6.70 7.70
CA SER A 48 -10.14 -5.61 7.14
C SER A 48 -10.54 -4.21 7.67
N PRO A 49 -11.83 -3.82 7.68
CA PRO A 49 -12.23 -2.52 8.24
C PRO A 49 -11.93 -2.39 9.75
N VAL A 50 -11.94 -3.50 10.50
CA VAL A 50 -11.62 -3.49 11.94
C VAL A 50 -10.13 -3.24 12.14
N TYR A 51 -9.26 -3.87 11.35
CA TYR A 51 -7.81 -3.63 11.40
C TYR A 51 -7.46 -2.18 11.02
N ILE A 52 -8.11 -1.66 9.96
CA ILE A 52 -7.99 -0.25 9.57
C ILE A 52 -8.47 0.66 10.70
N GLY A 53 -9.59 0.34 11.33
CA GLY A 53 -10.13 1.11 12.47
C GLY A 53 -9.20 1.10 13.69
N LEU A 54 -8.56 -0.02 13.99
CA LEU A 54 -7.53 -0.09 15.05
C LEU A 54 -6.34 0.81 14.73
N ALA A 55 -5.85 0.80 13.49
CA ALA A 55 -4.75 1.64 13.05
C ALA A 55 -5.13 3.14 13.13
N LEU A 56 -6.29 3.52 12.60
CA LEU A 56 -6.80 4.90 12.65
C LEU A 56 -7.03 5.37 14.09
N ALA A 57 -7.60 4.52 14.95
CA ALA A 57 -7.76 4.83 16.37
C ALA A 57 -6.42 5.07 17.06
N TYR A 58 -5.40 4.28 16.74
CA TYR A 58 -4.07 4.44 17.31
C TYR A 58 -3.42 5.75 16.86
N ILE A 59 -3.51 6.09 15.57
CA ILE A 59 -2.98 7.35 14.99
C ILE A 59 -3.74 8.57 15.55
N ALA A 60 -5.05 8.48 15.72
CA ALA A 60 -5.87 9.57 16.25
C ALA A 60 -5.73 9.77 17.77
N ASN A 61 -5.29 8.75 18.52
CA ASN A 61 -5.24 8.80 19.98
C ASN A 61 -4.33 9.91 20.55
N PRO A 62 -3.13 10.20 19.99
CA PRO A 62 -2.36 11.39 20.37
C PRO A 62 -3.13 12.70 20.19
N ILE A 63 -3.82 12.88 19.06
CA ILE A 63 -4.64 14.06 18.75
C ILE A 63 -5.82 14.15 19.74
N MET A 64 -6.44 13.02 20.07
CA MET A 64 -7.53 12.94 21.06
C MET A 64 -7.04 13.36 22.44
N LYS A 65 -5.92 12.80 22.91
CA LYS A 65 -5.33 13.16 24.20
C LYS A 65 -4.91 14.62 24.23
N MET A 66 -4.38 15.16 23.13
CA MET A 66 -4.03 16.57 23.00
C MET A 66 -5.26 17.46 23.08
N SER A 67 -6.33 17.11 22.37
CA SER A 67 -7.61 17.82 22.37
C SER A 67 -8.25 17.80 23.75
N GLU A 68 -8.25 16.64 24.41
CA GLU A 68 -8.80 16.46 25.76
C GLU A 68 -8.03 17.28 26.82
N LYS A 69 -6.71 17.41 26.68
CA LYS A 69 -5.88 18.12 27.66
C LYS A 69 -5.71 19.61 27.36
N ARG A 70 -5.51 19.99 26.09
CA ARG A 70 -5.13 21.36 25.71
C ARG A 70 -6.30 22.20 25.17
N ILE A 71 -7.23 21.61 24.43
CA ILE A 71 -8.33 22.33 23.77
C ILE A 71 -9.54 22.41 24.69
N PHE A 72 -10.05 21.26 25.16
CA PHE A 72 -11.25 21.20 25.99
C PHE A 72 -10.90 21.28 27.49
N ARG A 73 -10.53 22.48 27.96
CA ARG A 73 -10.11 22.73 29.36
C ARG A 73 -11.25 22.93 30.37
N PHE A 74 -12.50 22.74 29.98
CA PHE A 74 -13.61 22.94 30.92
C PHE A 74 -13.57 21.93 32.08
N LYS A 75 -13.96 22.38 33.28
CA LYS A 75 -13.98 21.53 34.48
C LYS A 75 -14.96 20.37 34.30
N VAL A 76 -14.47 19.16 34.57
CA VAL A 76 -15.27 17.94 34.61
C VAL A 76 -15.95 17.87 35.98
N THR A 77 -17.17 18.38 36.07
CA THR A 77 -17.95 18.45 37.31
C THR A 77 -18.93 17.28 37.47
N SER A 78 -19.13 16.47 36.43
CA SER A 78 -20.05 15.34 36.44
C SER A 78 -19.64 14.29 35.39
N ALA A 79 -20.14 13.06 35.55
CA ALA A 79 -19.95 12.00 34.56
C ALA A 79 -20.41 12.44 33.15
N LYS A 80 -21.52 13.19 33.06
CA LYS A 80 -22.02 13.74 31.79
C LYS A 80 -21.00 14.68 31.11
N ARG A 81 -20.34 15.57 31.87
CA ARG A 81 -19.29 16.43 31.32
C ARG A 81 -18.04 15.65 30.93
N MET A 82 -17.71 14.57 31.62
CA MET A 82 -16.61 13.68 31.25
C MET A 82 -16.86 13.00 29.91
N HIS A 83 -18.06 12.44 29.71
CA HIS A 83 -18.46 11.82 28.45
C HIS A 83 -18.50 12.85 27.30
N LEU A 84 -19.02 14.05 27.55
CA LEU A 84 -19.04 15.13 26.55
C LEU A 84 -17.62 15.55 26.14
N LYS A 85 -16.73 15.73 27.12
CA LYS A 85 -15.32 16.08 26.87
C LYS A 85 -14.63 15.06 25.98
N ARG A 86 -14.85 13.77 26.27
CA ARG A 86 -14.31 12.66 25.49
C ARG A 86 -14.90 12.62 24.08
N GLY A 87 -16.22 12.70 23.96
CA GLY A 87 -16.92 12.70 22.66
C GLY A 87 -16.43 13.83 21.75
N LEU A 88 -16.31 15.04 22.30
CA LEU A 88 -15.84 16.21 21.56
C LEU A 88 -14.35 16.09 21.16
N SER A 89 -13.53 15.51 22.03
CA SER A 89 -12.12 15.23 21.71
C SER A 89 -11.96 14.18 20.62
N ILE A 90 -12.80 13.14 20.62
CA ILE A 90 -12.82 12.11 19.57
C ILE A 90 -13.27 12.74 18.25
N ALA A 91 -14.39 13.47 18.25
CA ALA A 91 -14.92 14.11 17.05
C ALA A 91 -13.89 15.05 16.41
N LEU A 92 -13.26 15.92 17.22
CA LEU A 92 -12.23 16.83 16.71
C LEU A 92 -11.03 16.07 16.12
N SER A 93 -10.59 14.99 16.77
CA SER A 93 -9.47 14.18 16.29
C SER A 93 -9.78 13.47 14.99
N MET A 94 -11.00 12.95 14.84
CA MET A 94 -11.43 12.27 13.62
C MET A 94 -11.63 13.26 12.47
N ILE A 95 -12.12 14.48 12.73
CA ILE A 95 -12.19 15.55 11.74
C ILE A 95 -10.79 15.94 11.27
N ILE A 96 -9.84 16.16 12.18
CA ILE A 96 -8.46 16.49 11.82
C ILE A 96 -7.83 15.36 11.00
N LEU A 97 -8.01 14.10 11.43
CA LEU A 97 -7.49 12.95 10.69
C LEU A 97 -8.09 12.84 9.29
N LEU A 98 -9.40 13.03 9.14
CA LEU A 98 -10.10 13.02 7.86
C LEU A 98 -9.62 14.13 6.93
N ILE A 99 -9.44 15.35 7.44
CA ILE A 99 -8.89 16.47 6.65
C ILE A 99 -7.49 16.12 6.14
N ILE A 100 -6.60 15.62 7.01
CA ILE A 100 -5.24 15.23 6.62
C ILE A 100 -5.26 14.16 5.53
N ILE A 101 -6.03 13.08 5.73
CA ILE A 101 -6.13 11.98 4.76
C ILE A 101 -6.73 12.49 3.45
N THR A 102 -7.78 13.30 3.50
CA THR A 102 -8.47 13.80 2.29
C THR A 102 -7.54 14.72 1.50
N ILE A 103 -6.83 15.64 2.14
CA ILE A 103 -5.84 16.50 1.49
C ILE A 103 -4.73 15.67 0.85
N LEU A 104 -4.18 14.67 1.57
CA LEU A 104 -3.14 13.81 1.02
C LEU A 104 -3.64 13.03 -0.20
N VAL A 105 -4.81 12.40 -0.13
CA VAL A 105 -5.37 11.62 -1.24
C VAL A 105 -5.67 12.52 -2.44
N LEU A 106 -6.35 13.65 -2.23
CA LEU A 106 -6.71 14.57 -3.30
C LEU A 106 -5.51 15.30 -3.91
N LEU A 107 -4.38 15.41 -3.21
CA LEU A 107 -3.16 15.99 -3.78
C LEU A 107 -2.34 14.93 -4.49
N ILE A 108 -2.09 13.79 -3.84
CA ILE A 108 -1.17 12.76 -4.34
C ILE A 108 -1.76 12.02 -5.55
N ILE A 109 -3.02 11.59 -5.49
CA ILE A 109 -3.63 10.78 -6.57
C ILE A 109 -3.60 11.50 -7.92
N PRO A 110 -4.10 12.74 -8.07
CA PRO A 110 -4.08 13.41 -9.37
C PRO A 110 -2.65 13.73 -9.82
N GLN A 111 -1.74 14.08 -8.90
CA GLN A 111 -0.35 14.34 -9.26
C GLN A 111 0.33 13.10 -9.84
N VAL A 112 0.12 11.93 -9.22
CA VAL A 112 0.63 10.64 -9.70
C VAL A 112 -0.01 10.28 -11.03
N TYR A 113 -1.33 10.46 -11.16
CA TYR A 113 -2.03 10.23 -12.42
C TYR A 113 -1.45 11.08 -13.55
N LEU A 114 -1.34 12.40 -13.34
CA LEU A 114 -0.80 13.33 -14.33
C LEU A 114 0.63 12.95 -14.71
N SER A 115 1.50 12.69 -13.73
CA SER A 115 2.90 12.31 -13.98
C SER A 115 3.02 11.02 -14.79
N LEU A 116 2.16 10.02 -14.56
CA LEU A 116 2.18 8.77 -15.32
C LEU A 116 1.68 8.96 -16.76
N THR A 117 0.62 9.74 -16.95
CA THR A 117 0.12 10.06 -18.29
C THR A 117 1.10 10.94 -19.08
N ASP A 118 1.76 11.88 -18.40
CA ASP A 118 2.75 12.77 -18.99
C ASP A 118 4.02 12.00 -19.37
N LEU A 119 4.49 11.09 -18.51
CA LEU A 119 5.58 10.18 -18.82
C LEU A 119 5.24 9.29 -20.02
N GLY A 120 4.06 8.66 -20.02
CA GLY A 120 3.61 7.80 -21.12
C GLY A 120 3.49 8.55 -22.45
N SER A 121 2.99 9.79 -22.44
CA SER A 121 2.82 10.60 -23.65
C SER A 121 4.12 11.27 -24.14
N LYS A 122 5.03 11.65 -23.24
CA LYS A 122 6.31 12.28 -23.60
C LYS A 122 7.43 11.31 -23.91
N LEU A 123 7.35 10.06 -23.45
CA LEU A 123 8.36 9.04 -23.76
C LEU A 123 8.57 8.84 -25.25
N GLY A 124 7.49 8.86 -26.05
CA GLY A 124 7.64 8.80 -27.51
C GLY A 124 8.35 10.02 -28.10
N GLY A 125 8.11 11.21 -27.54
CA GLY A 125 8.85 12.42 -27.87
C GLY A 125 10.32 12.34 -27.48
N TYR A 126 10.65 11.84 -26.28
CA TYR A 126 12.04 11.66 -25.85
C TYR A 126 12.80 10.67 -26.72
N ILE A 127 12.16 9.58 -27.15
CA ILE A 127 12.75 8.64 -28.12
C ILE A 127 13.00 9.36 -29.45
N ARG A 128 12.01 10.11 -29.96
CA ARG A 128 12.14 10.87 -31.20
C ARG A 128 13.26 11.92 -31.14
N ASP A 129 13.35 12.67 -30.04
CA ASP A 129 14.36 13.71 -29.86
C ASP A 129 15.76 13.10 -29.70
N THR A 130 15.87 11.91 -29.09
CA THR A 130 17.13 11.14 -29.01
C THR A 130 17.57 10.65 -30.40
N VAL A 131 16.62 10.21 -31.24
CA VAL A 131 16.89 9.82 -32.64
C VAL A 131 17.27 11.03 -33.49
N ALA A 132 16.59 12.18 -33.34
CA ALA A 132 16.95 13.41 -34.04
C ALA A 132 18.31 13.97 -33.61
N TRP A 133 18.67 13.84 -32.32
CA TRP A 133 20.02 14.13 -31.85
C TRP A 133 21.04 13.17 -32.48
N LEU A 134 20.71 11.88 -32.61
CA LEU A 134 21.59 10.91 -33.27
C LEU A 134 21.79 11.23 -34.76
N ASP A 135 20.74 11.68 -35.45
CA ASP A 135 20.78 12.15 -36.85
C ASP A 135 21.73 13.34 -37.04
N SER A 136 21.85 14.23 -36.05
CA SER A 136 22.80 15.37 -36.13
C SER A 136 24.28 14.97 -36.14
N TYR A 137 24.61 13.72 -35.78
CA TYR A 137 25.96 13.16 -35.87
C TYR A 137 26.13 12.21 -37.07
N LEU A 138 25.09 12.00 -37.87
CA LEU A 138 25.09 11.21 -39.10
C LEU A 138 25.13 12.15 -40.33
N PRO A 139 25.90 11.85 -41.39
CA PRO A 139 25.97 12.71 -42.58
C PRO A 139 24.63 12.78 -43.31
N ASP A 140 24.27 13.99 -43.75
CA ASP A 140 22.95 14.44 -44.20
C ASP A 140 22.09 13.38 -44.96
N SER A 141 20.81 13.29 -44.55
CA SER A 141 19.65 12.64 -45.23
C SER A 141 19.23 11.21 -44.85
N ILE A 142 19.35 10.77 -43.59
CA ILE A 142 18.78 9.46 -43.18
C ILE A 142 17.40 9.58 -42.51
N PHE A 143 17.09 10.66 -41.77
CA PHE A 143 15.88 10.71 -40.94
C PHE A 143 15.04 11.98 -41.11
N ASN A 144 13.90 11.90 -41.80
CA ASN A 144 12.87 12.95 -41.74
C ASN A 144 12.01 12.77 -40.48
N ALA A 145 12.12 13.69 -39.52
CA ALA A 145 11.48 13.60 -38.19
C ALA A 145 9.94 13.50 -38.19
N ALA A 146 9.28 13.77 -39.33
CA ALA A 146 7.83 13.70 -39.50
C ALA A 146 7.31 12.32 -39.95
N ASP A 147 8.17 11.48 -40.56
CA ASP A 147 7.83 10.18 -41.17
C ASP A 147 8.61 9.02 -40.54
N LEU A 148 8.95 9.14 -39.24
CA LEU A 148 9.68 8.14 -38.46
C LEU A 148 8.82 6.90 -38.16
N THR A 149 8.43 6.17 -39.21
CA THR A 149 8.19 4.74 -39.12
C THR A 149 9.49 4.02 -39.41
N PHE A 150 9.69 2.90 -38.73
CA PHE A 150 10.92 2.12 -38.83
C PHE A 150 11.24 1.61 -40.24
N GLU A 151 10.20 1.48 -41.06
CA GLU A 151 10.23 1.11 -42.47
C GLU A 151 10.92 2.17 -43.35
N ASN A 152 10.71 3.45 -43.05
CA ASN A 152 11.33 4.58 -43.76
C ASN A 152 12.79 4.78 -43.36
N ILE A 153 13.12 4.51 -42.10
CA ILE A 153 14.48 4.52 -41.56
C ILE A 153 15.32 3.44 -42.25
N THR A 154 14.76 2.22 -42.31
CA THR A 154 15.46 1.07 -42.86
C THR A 154 15.68 1.23 -44.36
N SER A 155 14.68 1.68 -45.12
CA SER A 155 14.81 1.92 -46.56
C SER A 155 15.82 3.02 -46.91
N SER A 156 15.85 4.12 -46.16
CA SER A 156 16.79 5.24 -46.40
C SER A 156 18.25 4.84 -46.09
N ILE A 157 18.47 4.04 -45.05
CA ILE A 157 19.78 3.45 -44.73
C ILE A 157 20.23 2.51 -45.87
N TYR A 158 19.36 1.60 -46.31
CA TYR A 158 19.67 0.69 -47.43
C TYR A 158 20.02 1.45 -48.71
N GLU A 159 19.30 2.52 -49.04
CA GLU A 159 19.53 3.33 -50.23
C GLU A 159 20.82 4.16 -50.15
N TYR A 160 21.17 4.71 -48.98
CA TYR A 160 22.41 5.45 -48.77
C TYR A 160 23.65 4.55 -48.88
N PHE A 161 23.60 3.35 -48.27
CA PHE A 161 24.72 2.40 -48.33
C PHE A 161 24.85 1.72 -49.70
N ALA A 162 23.74 1.50 -50.42
CA ALA A 162 23.75 0.96 -51.79
C ALA A 162 24.45 1.86 -52.82
N ASN A 163 24.57 3.17 -52.55
CA ASN A 163 25.15 4.16 -53.46
C ASN A 163 26.59 4.58 -53.10
N SER A 164 27.21 3.97 -52.07
CA SER A 164 28.57 4.30 -51.64
C SER A 164 29.63 3.37 -52.27
N GLU A 165 30.77 3.93 -52.72
CA GLU A 165 31.86 3.21 -53.42
C GLU A 165 32.66 2.21 -52.54
N PHE A 166 32.25 1.96 -51.31
CA PHE A 166 33.00 1.17 -50.34
C PHE A 166 32.38 -0.24 -50.21
N SER A 167 32.51 -1.07 -51.24
CA SER A 167 31.64 -2.26 -51.44
C SER A 167 32.05 -3.56 -50.74
N GLU A 168 33.24 -3.67 -50.13
CA GLU A 168 33.72 -4.96 -49.58
C GLU A 168 33.72 -5.08 -48.05
N GLU A 169 33.90 -4.00 -47.28
CA GLU A 169 33.79 -4.01 -45.81
C GLU A 169 32.36 -3.74 -45.29
N LEU A 170 31.44 -3.39 -46.21
CA LEU A 170 30.11 -2.89 -45.89
C LEU A 170 29.05 -3.99 -45.73
N SER A 171 29.24 -5.17 -46.32
CA SER A 171 28.21 -6.22 -46.30
C SER A 171 27.93 -6.71 -44.87
N ASP A 172 28.98 -6.82 -44.06
CA ASP A 172 28.91 -7.25 -42.66
C ASP A 172 28.35 -6.13 -41.75
N LEU A 173 28.66 -4.87 -42.05
CA LEU A 173 28.09 -3.70 -41.36
C LEU A 173 26.61 -3.50 -41.69
N THR A 174 26.19 -3.67 -42.95
CA THR A 174 24.77 -3.64 -43.35
C THR A 174 23.97 -4.79 -42.75
N ALA A 175 24.58 -5.99 -42.60
CA ALA A 175 23.94 -7.11 -41.93
C ALA A 175 23.81 -6.87 -40.41
N GLN A 176 24.82 -6.28 -39.77
CA GLN A 176 24.76 -5.88 -38.35
C GLN A 176 23.78 -4.73 -38.11
N LEU A 177 23.65 -3.77 -39.05
CA LEU A 177 22.66 -2.69 -39.01
C LEU A 177 21.23 -3.20 -39.25
N ALA A 178 21.03 -4.19 -40.11
CA ALA A 178 19.73 -4.85 -40.30
C ALA A 178 19.29 -5.65 -39.06
N LEU A 179 20.23 -6.33 -38.38
CA LEU A 179 19.97 -6.99 -37.11
C LEU A 179 19.73 -6.00 -35.96
N LEU A 180 20.44 -4.86 -35.93
CA LEU A 180 20.18 -3.76 -34.99
C LEU A 180 18.81 -3.14 -35.23
N SER A 181 18.42 -2.97 -36.50
CA SER A 181 17.09 -2.53 -36.93
C SER A 181 16.02 -3.48 -36.39
N ASP A 182 16.07 -4.78 -36.70
CA ASP A 182 15.06 -5.73 -36.23
C ASP A 182 14.96 -5.80 -34.68
N ASN A 183 16.10 -5.67 -33.98
CA ASN A 183 16.13 -5.64 -32.51
C ASN A 183 15.65 -4.31 -31.90
N LEU A 184 15.90 -3.17 -32.56
CA LEU A 184 15.43 -1.85 -32.13
C LEU A 184 13.92 -1.71 -32.33
N ASP A 185 13.37 -2.28 -33.39
CA ASP A 185 11.93 -2.28 -33.65
C ASP A 185 11.20 -3.11 -32.60
N VAL A 186 11.74 -4.30 -32.28
CA VAL A 186 11.26 -5.15 -31.19
C VAL A 186 11.43 -4.45 -29.83
N LEU A 187 12.51 -3.71 -29.57
CA LEU A 187 12.72 -2.97 -28.32
C LEU A 187 11.79 -1.76 -28.17
N ILE A 188 11.58 -0.98 -29.24
CA ILE A 188 10.71 0.20 -29.25
C ILE A 188 9.25 -0.25 -29.17
N SER A 189 8.82 -1.19 -29.99
CA SER A 189 7.45 -1.70 -29.94
C SER A 189 7.15 -2.43 -28.61
N ASN A 190 8.08 -3.21 -28.06
CA ASN A 190 7.90 -3.83 -26.74
C ASN A 190 7.87 -2.79 -25.62
N SER A 191 8.70 -1.75 -25.65
CA SER A 191 8.67 -0.69 -24.63
C SER A 191 7.39 0.15 -24.70
N PHE A 192 6.87 0.44 -25.89
CA PHE A 192 5.57 1.09 -26.09
C PHE A 192 4.39 0.20 -25.69
N ASN A 193 4.43 -1.11 -25.96
CA ASN A 193 3.38 -2.05 -25.59
C ASN A 193 3.36 -2.32 -24.07
N ILE A 194 4.55 -2.46 -23.45
CA ILE A 194 4.70 -2.47 -21.98
C ILE A 194 4.04 -1.20 -21.40
N LEU A 195 4.35 -0.01 -21.89
CA LEU A 195 3.73 1.22 -21.39
C LEU A 195 2.20 1.24 -21.61
N LYS A 196 1.72 0.78 -22.77
CA LYS A 196 0.28 0.67 -23.06
C LYS A 196 -0.47 -0.29 -22.14
N ASP A 197 0.18 -1.33 -21.64
CA ASP A 197 -0.44 -2.33 -20.75
C ASP A 197 -0.29 -1.96 -19.27
N TYR A 198 0.86 -1.38 -18.88
CA TYR A 198 1.13 -1.00 -17.49
C TYR A 198 0.53 0.34 -17.09
N VAL A 199 0.41 1.33 -18.00
CA VAL A 199 -0.20 2.63 -17.68
C VAL A 199 -1.69 2.46 -17.29
N PRO A 200 -2.54 1.73 -18.04
CA PRO A 200 -3.91 1.44 -17.62
C PRO A 200 -4.00 0.60 -16.36
N MET A 201 -3.06 -0.32 -16.12
CA MET A 201 -3.02 -1.11 -14.88
C MET A 201 -2.75 -0.22 -13.66
N VAL A 202 -1.82 0.73 -13.77
CA VAL A 202 -1.53 1.68 -12.69
C VAL A 202 -2.69 2.68 -12.53
N ILE A 203 -3.30 3.14 -13.63
CA ILE A 203 -4.53 3.95 -13.59
C ILE A 203 -5.68 3.17 -12.92
N GLY A 204 -5.82 1.88 -13.21
CA GLY A 204 -6.77 0.97 -12.58
C GLY A 204 -6.50 0.76 -11.09
N ALA A 205 -5.23 0.72 -10.68
CA ALA A 205 -4.85 0.65 -9.26
C ALA A 205 -5.14 1.97 -8.52
N VAL A 206 -4.88 3.11 -9.16
CA VAL A 206 -5.17 4.45 -8.62
C VAL A 206 -6.69 4.67 -8.48
N THR A 207 -7.49 4.23 -9.46
CA THR A 207 -8.96 4.29 -9.38
C THR A 207 -9.53 3.21 -8.44
N GLY A 208 -8.91 2.04 -8.35
CA GLY A 208 -9.23 0.99 -7.38
C GLY A 208 -9.01 1.44 -5.92
N ALA A 209 -8.04 2.32 -5.67
CA ALA A 209 -7.88 2.99 -4.38
C ALA A 209 -9.13 3.81 -3.98
N ALA A 210 -9.91 4.32 -4.94
CA ALA A 210 -11.19 4.98 -4.67
C ALA A 210 -12.23 4.00 -4.11
N ASN A 211 -12.24 2.72 -4.51
CA ASN A 211 -13.07 1.69 -3.87
C ASN A 211 -12.58 1.36 -2.45
N GLY A 212 -11.28 1.53 -2.17
CA GLY A 212 -10.70 1.46 -0.83
C GLY A 212 -11.27 2.50 0.15
N VAL A 213 -11.88 3.59 -0.34
CA VAL A 213 -12.53 4.62 0.49
C VAL A 213 -13.67 4.03 1.32
N LEU A 214 -14.42 3.03 0.82
CA LEU A 214 -15.47 2.38 1.60
C LEU A 214 -14.91 1.62 2.82
N ASN A 215 -13.77 0.95 2.67
CA ASN A 215 -13.10 0.26 3.77
C ASN A 215 -12.53 1.23 4.80
N ILE A 216 -12.02 2.39 4.35
CA ILE A 216 -11.58 3.48 5.25
C ILE A 216 -12.79 4.07 5.98
N ALA A 217 -13.92 4.30 5.30
CA ALA A 217 -15.14 4.80 5.92
C ALA A 217 -15.66 3.86 7.03
N LEU A 218 -15.73 2.55 6.75
CA LEU A 218 -16.06 1.55 7.77
C LEU A 218 -15.01 1.51 8.89
N GLY A 219 -13.73 1.64 8.55
CA GLY A 219 -12.64 1.75 9.51
C GLY A 219 -12.79 2.96 10.45
N ILE A 220 -13.28 4.10 9.94
CA ILE A 220 -13.57 5.29 10.77
C ILE A 220 -14.66 4.98 11.80
N PHE A 221 -15.73 4.28 11.43
CA PHE A 221 -16.75 3.84 12.38
C PHE A 221 -16.14 2.98 13.50
N PHE A 222 -15.32 1.99 13.14
CA PHE A 222 -14.61 1.16 14.13
C PHE A 222 -13.64 1.98 14.98
N ALA A 223 -12.92 2.93 14.39
CA ALA A 223 -11.98 3.78 15.12
C ALA A 223 -12.68 4.66 16.18
N ILE A 224 -13.84 5.23 15.85
CA ILE A 224 -14.68 5.98 16.80
C ILE A 224 -15.09 5.08 17.97
N TYR A 225 -15.58 3.87 17.66
CA TYR A 225 -15.98 2.90 18.68
C TYR A 225 -14.82 2.51 19.60
N ILE A 226 -13.65 2.20 19.02
CA ILE A 226 -12.44 1.80 19.75
C ILE A 226 -11.96 2.94 20.65
N LEU A 227 -11.92 4.18 20.16
CA LEU A 227 -11.51 5.34 20.95
C LEU A 227 -12.48 5.64 22.11
N SER A 228 -13.79 5.52 21.84
CA SER A 228 -14.85 5.77 22.83
C SER A 228 -14.84 4.73 23.95
N SER A 229 -14.58 3.47 23.61
CA SER A 229 -14.60 2.34 24.54
C SER A 229 -13.22 1.83 24.95
N LYS A 230 -12.15 2.60 24.70
CA LYS A 230 -10.75 2.12 24.87
C LYS A 230 -10.46 1.55 26.26
N GLU A 231 -10.99 2.16 27.33
CA GLU A 231 -10.75 1.65 28.69
C GLU A 231 -11.47 0.31 28.94
N LYS A 232 -12.69 0.15 28.39
CA LYS A 232 -13.44 -1.11 28.47
C LYS A 232 -12.75 -2.21 27.66
N LEU A 233 -12.31 -1.89 26.43
CA LEU A 233 -11.60 -2.83 25.56
C LEU A 233 -10.28 -3.29 26.17
N ILE A 234 -9.49 -2.38 26.76
CA ILE A 234 -8.24 -2.74 27.46
C ILE A 234 -8.54 -3.63 28.68
N ALA A 235 -9.59 -3.33 29.45
CA ALA A 235 -9.98 -4.15 30.59
C ALA A 235 -10.42 -5.57 30.17
N GLN A 236 -11.18 -5.68 29.08
CA GLN A 236 -11.61 -6.96 28.51
C GLN A 236 -10.42 -7.76 27.97
N ALA A 237 -9.50 -7.10 27.25
CA ALA A 237 -8.27 -7.72 26.76
C ALA A 237 -7.42 -8.29 27.91
N LYS A 238 -7.23 -7.53 29.00
CA LYS A 238 -6.51 -8.02 30.19
C LYS A 238 -7.19 -9.24 30.83
N LYS A 239 -8.53 -9.23 30.92
CA LYS A 239 -9.30 -10.38 31.43
C LYS A 239 -9.13 -11.61 30.54
N LEU A 240 -9.20 -11.45 29.22
CA LEU A 240 -8.99 -12.53 28.26
C LEU A 240 -7.58 -13.12 28.37
N ILE A 241 -6.55 -12.27 28.36
CA ILE A 241 -5.16 -12.73 28.49
C ILE A 241 -4.98 -13.50 29.81
N ARG A 242 -5.54 -12.99 30.91
CA ARG A 242 -5.44 -13.68 32.22
C ARG A 242 -6.19 -15.02 32.26
N ALA A 243 -7.25 -15.19 31.48
CA ALA A 243 -8.02 -16.42 31.40
C ALA A 243 -7.29 -17.52 30.62
N PHE A 244 -6.56 -17.16 29.56
CA PHE A 244 -5.86 -18.12 28.71
C PHE A 244 -4.37 -18.30 29.06
N ALA A 245 -3.77 -17.38 29.81
CA ALA A 245 -2.35 -17.37 30.09
C ALA A 245 -2.04 -17.57 31.59
N SER A 246 -0.90 -18.22 31.88
CA SER A 246 -0.35 -18.29 33.24
C SER A 246 0.08 -16.91 33.74
N GLU A 247 0.26 -16.77 35.05
CA GLU A 247 0.59 -15.48 35.67
C GLU A 247 1.89 -14.86 35.11
N LYS A 248 2.88 -15.71 34.81
CA LYS A 248 4.13 -15.28 34.15
C LYS A 248 3.87 -14.70 32.76
N LEU A 249 3.13 -15.43 31.92
CA LEU A 249 2.81 -15.01 30.56
C LEU A 249 1.95 -13.73 30.55
N TYR A 250 0.98 -13.62 31.46
CA TYR A 250 0.17 -12.41 31.61
C TYR A 250 1.03 -11.16 31.89
N ASN A 251 1.96 -11.26 32.83
CA ASN A 251 2.86 -10.15 33.16
C ASN A 251 3.79 -9.81 32.00
N SER A 252 4.38 -10.81 31.33
CA SER A 252 5.25 -10.58 30.17
C SER A 252 4.50 -9.95 28.98
N VAL A 253 3.28 -10.41 28.68
CA VAL A 253 2.46 -9.83 27.60
C VAL A 253 2.09 -8.38 27.93
N LEU A 254 1.74 -8.09 29.19
CA LEU A 254 1.38 -6.74 29.59
C LEU A 254 2.58 -5.79 29.58
N GLU A 255 3.76 -6.28 29.98
CA GLU A 255 5.01 -5.54 29.89
C GLU A 255 5.37 -5.24 28.43
N LEU A 256 5.30 -6.23 27.55
CA LEU A 256 5.53 -6.06 26.10
C LEU A 256 4.52 -5.09 25.48
N ALA A 257 3.25 -5.16 25.86
CA ALA A 257 2.22 -4.25 25.37
C ALA A 257 2.47 -2.80 25.83
N ASN A 258 2.86 -2.60 27.10
CA ASN A 258 3.20 -1.29 27.63
C ASN A 258 4.48 -0.73 26.97
N PHE A 259 5.50 -1.56 26.80
CA PHE A 259 6.73 -1.21 26.08
C PHE A 259 6.42 -0.81 24.64
N SER A 260 5.65 -1.64 23.92
CA SER A 260 5.21 -1.36 22.55
C SER A 260 4.45 -0.05 22.47
N ASN A 261 3.48 0.19 23.36
CA ASN A 261 2.74 1.44 23.37
C ASN A 261 3.63 2.66 23.68
N LYS A 262 4.64 2.53 24.55
CA LYS A 262 5.59 3.61 24.84
C LYS A 262 6.50 3.90 23.64
N THR A 263 7.04 2.86 23.02
CA THR A 263 7.99 2.96 21.90
C THR A 263 7.28 3.38 20.61
N PHE A 264 6.24 2.66 20.17
CA PHE A 264 5.47 3.01 18.97
C PHE A 264 4.70 4.33 19.14
N GLY A 265 4.11 4.56 20.32
CA GLY A 265 3.38 5.80 20.58
C GLY A 265 4.31 7.01 20.60
N GLY A 266 5.50 6.88 21.20
CA GLY A 266 6.54 7.91 21.17
C GLY A 266 7.07 8.15 19.76
N TYR A 267 7.37 7.08 19.01
CA TYR A 267 7.83 7.16 17.63
C TYR A 267 6.81 7.84 16.72
N LEU A 268 5.53 7.46 16.81
CA LEU A 268 4.46 8.01 15.98
C LEU A 268 4.26 9.50 16.25
N VAL A 269 4.22 9.92 17.52
CA VAL A 269 4.15 11.35 17.88
C VAL A 269 5.39 12.10 17.40
N GLY A 270 6.58 11.50 17.58
CA GLY A 270 7.84 12.04 17.07
C GLY A 270 7.79 12.24 15.56
N LYS A 271 7.31 11.25 14.80
CA LYS A 271 7.19 11.32 13.34
C LYS A 271 6.16 12.32 12.86
N ILE A 272 5.03 12.46 13.55
CA ILE A 272 4.04 13.50 13.24
C ILE A 272 4.65 14.88 13.44
N LEU A 273 5.38 15.10 14.54
CA LEU A 273 6.02 16.39 14.83
C LEU A 273 7.16 16.69 13.85
N ASP A 274 8.02 15.70 13.57
CA ASP A 274 9.12 15.78 12.61
C ASP A 274 8.59 16.15 11.21
N SER A 275 7.58 15.42 10.72
CA SER A 275 6.95 15.68 9.42
C SER A 275 6.27 17.05 9.36
N LEU A 276 5.67 17.52 10.47
CA LEU A 276 5.07 18.85 10.54
C LEU A 276 6.13 19.95 10.46
N ILE A 277 7.26 19.80 11.16
CA ILE A 277 8.36 20.77 11.12
C ILE A 277 8.93 20.85 9.71
N VAL A 278 9.25 19.71 9.11
CA VAL A 278 9.76 19.65 7.73
C VAL A 278 8.75 20.27 6.76
N GLY A 279 7.47 19.96 6.88
CA GLY A 279 6.42 20.53 6.04
C GLY A 279 6.34 22.06 6.14
N VAL A 280 6.40 22.63 7.34
CA VAL A 280 6.39 24.09 7.54
C VAL A 280 7.65 24.75 6.98
N VAL A 281 8.82 24.16 7.22
CA VAL A 281 10.10 24.69 6.71
C VAL A 281 10.12 24.69 5.19
N VAL A 282 9.71 23.58 4.56
CA VAL A 282 9.64 23.47 3.09
C VAL A 282 8.61 24.44 2.52
N PHE A 283 7.45 24.59 3.16
CA PHE A 283 6.45 25.56 2.73
C PHE A 283 6.99 27.00 2.74
N ILE A 284 7.68 27.39 3.82
CA ILE A 284 8.31 28.72 3.92
C ILE A 284 9.41 28.88 2.86
N ALA A 285 10.26 27.87 2.67
CA ALA A 285 11.34 27.91 1.68
C ALA A 285 10.78 28.09 0.26
N CYS A 286 9.79 27.30 -0.14
CA CYS A 286 9.14 27.43 -1.45
C CYS A 286 8.44 28.78 -1.62
N ALA A 287 7.78 29.29 -0.57
CA ALA A 287 7.13 30.59 -0.59
C ALA A 287 8.13 31.75 -0.80
N ILE A 288 9.31 31.66 -0.18
CA ILE A 288 10.39 32.65 -0.37
C ILE A 288 10.99 32.54 -1.77
N CYS A 289 11.25 31.32 -2.24
CA CYS A 289 11.87 31.08 -3.55
C CYS A 289 10.92 31.33 -4.74
N LYS A 290 9.63 31.64 -4.50
CA LYS A 290 8.59 31.78 -5.53
C LYS A 290 8.55 30.59 -6.51
N ILE A 291 8.89 29.40 -6.03
CA ILE A 291 8.79 28.20 -6.85
C ILE A 291 7.29 27.90 -7.00
N PRO A 292 6.75 27.88 -8.23
CA PRO A 292 5.35 27.58 -8.45
C PRO A 292 5.05 26.17 -7.93
N TYR A 293 4.04 26.08 -7.08
CA TYR A 293 3.49 24.87 -6.47
C TYR A 293 2.46 24.22 -7.39
#